data_AF-A0A4V6E182-F1
#
_entry.id   AF-A0A4V6E182-F1
#
_cell.length_a   1.000
_cell.length_b   1.000
_cell.length_c   1.000
_cell.angle_alpha   90.00
_cell.angle_beta   90.00
_cell.angle_gamma   90.00
#
_symmetry.space_group_name_H-M   'P 1'
#
loop_
_entity.id
_entity.type
_entity.pdbx_description
1 polymer ?
#
loop_
_entity_poly.entity_id
_entity_poly.type
_entity_poly.pdbx_seq_one_letter_code
_entity_poly.pdbx_strand_id
1 'polypeptide(L)'
;MLPTLTYLQFHLVFSLPVLALLWYLAPRYDAVRRRRATAGIAILVAIAYLYTTPWISYMIRQGAWGYADGAVLVRALSIPLGEYLFFAIQTVVTAFALHLIGFDPTFREGDFDRAPRIAGVAVGLAMVPIGLGLVLLDPSFLYLGGLIAWVGPVLALQWGVGGGYLVRTPKMWLAATLLPAAYFWIADRIAIGMGTWYLSPDLTTGVTVLGLPIEEMLFFASAGVMTVNGLVLFEWVLDWNDRRGRAVGEPSPPGDGERDVPGPEPPADPDPDVVDD
;
A
#
# COMPACT_ATOMS: atom_id res chain seq x y z
N MET A 1 -24.27 28.70 -11.75
CA MET A 1 -22.86 28.38 -11.42
C MET A 1 -22.89 27.63 -10.09
N LEU A 2 -22.21 26.49 -9.98
CA LEU A 2 -22.04 25.86 -8.66
C LEU A 2 -21.17 26.80 -7.80
N PRO A 3 -21.52 27.04 -6.53
CA PRO A 3 -20.70 27.89 -5.66
C PRO A 3 -19.33 27.26 -5.48
N THR A 4 -18.25 28.01 -5.73
CA THR A 4 -16.88 27.53 -5.50
C THR A 4 -16.68 27.23 -4.02
N LEU A 5 -16.35 25.98 -3.71
CA LEU A 5 -16.05 25.58 -2.34
C LEU A 5 -14.63 26.01 -2.00
N THR A 6 -14.38 26.30 -0.74
CA THR A 6 -13.01 26.33 -0.21
C THR A 6 -12.46 24.90 -0.14
N TYR A 7 -11.14 24.76 -0.07
CA TYR A 7 -10.50 23.44 0.01
C TYR A 7 -10.94 22.66 1.28
N LEU A 8 -11.16 23.35 2.40
CA LEU A 8 -11.68 22.70 3.60
C LEU A 8 -13.14 22.24 3.43
N GLN A 9 -13.97 23.05 2.78
CA GLN A 9 -15.35 22.65 2.47
C GLN A 9 -15.40 21.47 1.49
N PHE A 10 -14.48 21.40 0.53
CA PHE A 10 -14.31 20.23 -0.32
C PHE A 10 -14.12 18.97 0.53
N HIS A 11 -13.22 18.98 1.52
CA HIS A 11 -13.05 17.84 2.41
C HIS A 11 -14.29 17.52 3.23
N LEU A 12 -15.00 18.53 3.75
CA LEU A 12 -16.24 18.33 4.50
C LEU A 12 -17.32 17.63 3.66
N VAL A 13 -17.39 17.92 2.35
CA VAL A 13 -18.45 17.42 1.46
C VAL A 13 -18.07 16.09 0.81
N PHE A 14 -16.83 15.93 0.38
CA PHE A 14 -16.40 14.75 -0.39
C PHE A 14 -15.57 13.79 0.46
N SER A 15 -14.51 14.25 1.12
CA SER A 15 -13.54 13.34 1.73
C SER A 15 -13.96 12.78 3.10
N LEU A 16 -14.55 13.60 3.97
CA LEU A 16 -14.94 13.17 5.31
C LEU A 16 -16.16 12.24 5.34
N PRO A 17 -17.21 12.43 4.51
CA PRO A 17 -18.34 11.50 4.50
C PRO A 17 -17.93 10.09 4.05
N VAL A 18 -17.08 9.96 3.03
CA VAL A 18 -16.57 8.65 2.60
C VAL A 18 -15.69 8.04 3.69
N LEU A 19 -14.82 8.83 4.33
CA LEU A 19 -14.00 8.36 5.44
C LEU A 19 -14.86 7.85 6.61
N ALA A 20 -15.89 8.59 7.01
CA ALA A 20 -16.80 8.22 8.08
C ALA A 20 -17.59 6.94 7.73
N LEU A 21 -18.07 6.82 6.49
CA LEU A 21 -18.75 5.63 6.00
C LEU A 21 -17.83 4.40 6.06
N LEU A 22 -16.61 4.51 5.54
CA LEU A 22 -15.67 3.39 5.55
C LEU A 22 -15.21 3.04 6.96
N TRP A 23 -15.03 4.03 7.84
CA TRP A 23 -14.78 3.80 9.26
C TRP A 23 -15.92 3.01 9.92
N TYR A 24 -17.17 3.39 9.64
CA TYR A 24 -18.35 2.71 10.17
C TYR A 24 -18.47 1.26 9.68
N LEU A 25 -18.15 1.03 8.39
CA LEU A 25 -18.21 -0.29 7.77
C LEU A 25 -16.99 -1.16 8.13
N ALA A 26 -15.87 -0.56 8.55
CA ALA A 26 -14.60 -1.25 8.71
C ALA A 26 -14.74 -2.49 9.62
N PRO A 27 -14.09 -3.61 9.26
CA PRO A 27 -14.21 -4.86 10.01
C PRO A 27 -13.70 -4.71 11.44
N ARG A 28 -14.43 -5.30 12.39
CA ARG A 28 -14.04 -5.34 13.80
C ARG A 28 -13.08 -6.49 14.04
N TYR A 29 -11.79 -6.22 13.86
CA TYR A 29 -10.74 -7.20 14.13
C TYR A 29 -10.52 -7.46 15.64
N ASP A 30 -9.93 -8.62 15.93
CA ASP A 30 -9.37 -8.94 17.23
C ASP A 30 -8.29 -7.92 17.65
N ALA A 31 -7.90 -7.93 18.91
CA ALA A 31 -6.99 -6.94 19.47
C ALA A 31 -5.62 -6.89 18.77
N VAL A 32 -5.09 -8.05 18.32
CA VAL A 32 -3.77 -8.14 17.70
C VAL A 32 -3.84 -7.55 16.30
N ARG A 33 -4.76 -8.03 15.46
CA ARG A 33 -4.89 -7.54 14.08
C ARG A 33 -5.31 -6.07 14.05
N ARG A 34 -6.17 -5.62 14.96
CA ARG A 34 -6.52 -4.20 15.10
C ARG A 34 -5.30 -3.33 15.39
N ARG A 35 -4.43 -3.74 16.33
CA ARG A 35 -3.20 -2.99 16.65
C ARG A 35 -2.25 -2.92 15.44
N ARG A 36 -2.11 -4.01 14.69
CA ARG A 36 -1.29 -4.07 13.46
C ARG A 36 -1.84 -3.14 12.39
N ALA A 37 -3.14 -3.22 12.09
CA ALA A 37 -3.80 -2.35 11.13
C ALA A 37 -3.64 -0.86 11.52
N THR A 38 -3.92 -0.49 12.78
CA THR A 38 -3.75 0.89 13.25
C THR A 38 -2.30 1.36 13.13
N ALA A 39 -1.32 0.53 13.52
CA ALA A 39 0.10 0.87 13.39
C ALA A 39 0.50 1.05 11.93
N GLY A 40 0.12 0.13 11.04
CA GLY A 40 0.40 0.22 9.60
C GLY A 40 -0.19 1.48 8.97
N ILE A 41 -1.44 1.80 9.29
CA ILE A 41 -2.10 3.04 8.82
C ILE A 41 -1.36 4.28 9.33
N ALA A 42 -1.05 4.35 10.63
CA ALA A 42 -0.36 5.50 11.21
C ALA A 42 1.04 5.70 10.60
N ILE A 43 1.80 4.62 10.39
CA ILE A 43 3.11 4.65 9.74
C ILE A 43 2.98 5.15 8.30
N LEU A 44 2.01 4.66 7.53
CA LEU A 44 1.84 5.10 6.14
C LEU A 44 1.36 6.54 6.03
N VAL A 45 0.53 7.03 6.95
CA VAL A 45 0.17 8.46 6.99
C VAL A 45 1.41 9.31 7.26
N ALA A 46 2.28 8.90 8.19
CA ALA A 46 3.54 9.60 8.45
C ALA A 46 4.46 9.58 7.23
N ILE A 47 4.62 8.43 6.56
CA ILE A 47 5.40 8.30 5.32
C ILE A 47 4.80 9.17 4.22
N ALA A 48 3.47 9.17 4.05
CA ALA A 48 2.79 9.99 3.06
C ALA A 48 3.11 11.47 3.28
N TYR A 49 3.09 11.96 4.52
CA TYR A 49 3.54 13.33 4.81
C TYR A 49 5.01 13.55 4.44
N LEU A 50 5.92 12.71 4.93
CA LEU A 50 7.35 12.91 4.72
C LEU A 50 7.75 12.83 3.24
N TYR A 51 7.14 11.92 2.49
CA TYR A 51 7.51 11.63 1.10
C TYR A 51 6.79 12.53 0.09
N THR A 52 5.53 12.88 0.35
CA THR A 52 4.70 13.64 -0.61
C THR A 52 4.90 15.15 -0.45
N THR A 53 5.14 15.63 0.77
CA THR A 53 5.30 17.07 1.05
C THR A 53 6.40 17.73 0.20
N PRO A 54 7.63 17.18 0.08
CA PRO A 54 8.68 17.83 -0.71
C PRO A 54 8.33 17.90 -2.20
N TRP A 55 7.73 16.83 -2.74
CA TRP A 55 7.36 16.72 -4.15
C TRP A 55 6.21 17.68 -4.50
N ILE A 56 5.12 17.69 -3.72
CA ILE A 56 4.01 18.64 -3.87
C ILE A 56 4.51 20.08 -3.75
N SER A 57 5.35 20.37 -2.75
CA SER A 57 5.91 21.71 -2.56
C SER A 57 6.68 22.18 -3.79
N TYR A 58 7.44 21.27 -4.41
CA TYR A 58 8.18 21.56 -5.64
C TYR A 58 7.22 21.86 -6.79
N MET A 59 6.23 21.00 -7.02
CA MET A 59 5.26 21.15 -8.11
C MET A 59 4.43 22.44 -8.00
N ILE A 60 3.95 22.78 -6.80
CA ILE A 60 3.23 24.05 -6.54
C ILE A 60 4.14 25.24 -6.84
N ARG A 61 5.42 25.21 -6.42
CA ARG A 61 6.37 26.30 -6.70
C ARG A 61 6.68 26.45 -8.19
N GLN A 62 6.65 25.37 -8.96
CA GLN A 62 6.78 25.43 -10.43
C GLN A 62 5.49 25.89 -11.11
N GLY A 63 4.36 25.96 -10.38
CA GLY A 63 3.06 26.34 -10.93
C GLY A 63 2.35 25.21 -11.65
N ALA A 64 2.69 23.94 -11.37
CA ALA A 64 2.02 22.79 -11.99
C ALA A 64 0.50 22.77 -11.70
N TRP A 65 0.10 23.25 -10.52
CA TRP A 65 -1.28 23.56 -10.18
C TRP A 65 -1.38 24.75 -9.22
N GLY A 66 -2.57 25.33 -9.15
CA GLY A 66 -2.92 26.45 -8.30
C GLY A 66 -4.31 26.32 -7.70
N TYR A 67 -4.68 27.29 -6.88
CA TYR A 67 -5.96 27.31 -6.16
C TYR A 67 -6.67 28.63 -6.45
N ALA A 68 -8.00 28.64 -6.47
CA ALA A 68 -8.74 29.89 -6.60
C ALA A 68 -8.50 30.84 -5.43
N ASP A 69 -8.71 32.13 -5.69
CA ASP A 69 -8.68 33.16 -4.66
C ASP A 69 -9.65 32.82 -3.53
N GLY A 70 -9.14 32.83 -2.29
CA GLY A 70 -9.93 32.47 -1.10
C GLY A 70 -10.20 30.97 -0.91
N ALA A 71 -9.79 30.09 -1.82
CA ALA A 71 -9.96 28.64 -1.65
C ALA A 71 -9.07 28.06 -0.52
N VAL A 72 -7.94 28.71 -0.23
CA VAL A 72 -6.97 28.28 0.79
C VAL A 72 -7.09 29.14 2.05
N LEU A 73 -7.58 28.54 3.14
CA LEU A 73 -7.74 29.22 4.43
C LEU A 73 -6.41 29.36 5.19
N VAL A 74 -5.60 28.29 5.21
CA VAL A 74 -4.34 28.21 5.98
C VAL A 74 -3.28 27.51 5.13
N ARG A 75 -2.02 27.97 5.25
CA ARG A 75 -0.84 27.30 4.69
C ARG A 75 0.11 26.89 5.80
N ALA A 76 0.70 25.71 5.69
CA ALA A 76 1.80 25.22 6.54
C ALA A 76 2.96 24.79 5.63
N LEU A 77 4.19 25.19 5.94
CA LEU A 77 5.38 24.96 5.08
C LEU A 77 5.14 25.36 3.61
N SER A 78 4.39 26.45 3.39
CA SER A 78 3.98 26.98 2.08
C SER A 78 2.95 26.15 1.29
N ILE A 79 2.48 25.03 1.82
CA ILE A 79 1.44 24.19 1.21
C ILE A 79 0.09 24.47 1.88
N PRO A 80 -1.05 24.51 1.15
CA PRO A 80 -2.37 24.57 1.75
C PRO A 80 -2.61 23.45 2.76
N LEU A 81 -3.28 23.75 3.87
CA LEU A 81 -3.68 22.74 4.86
C LEU A 81 -4.53 21.62 4.23
N GLY A 82 -5.31 21.94 3.21
CA GLY A 82 -6.09 20.98 2.44
C GLY A 82 -5.25 19.84 1.89
N GLU A 83 -4.05 20.12 1.34
CA GLU A 83 -3.17 19.07 0.82
C GLU A 83 -2.78 18.04 1.89
N TYR A 84 -2.43 18.51 3.08
CA TYR A 84 -2.10 17.60 4.19
C TYR A 84 -3.30 16.74 4.60
N LEU A 85 -4.48 17.35 4.70
CA LEU A 85 -5.72 16.60 4.96
C LEU A 85 -5.97 15.59 3.85
N PHE A 86 -5.71 15.97 2.60
CA PHE A 86 -5.88 15.12 1.44
C PHE A 86 -4.98 13.88 1.51
N PHE A 87 -3.68 14.05 1.76
CA PHE A 87 -2.75 12.91 1.88
C PHE A 87 -3.20 11.93 2.97
N ALA A 88 -3.55 12.45 4.15
CA ALA A 88 -4.00 11.61 5.25
C ALA A 88 -5.33 10.93 4.96
N ILE A 89 -6.35 11.68 4.49
CA ILE A 89 -7.67 11.12 4.23
C ILE A 89 -7.60 10.08 3.12
N GLN A 90 -6.91 10.34 2.01
CA GLN A 90 -6.75 9.37 0.94
C GLN A 90 -6.06 8.09 1.43
N THR A 91 -5.00 8.22 2.23
CA THR A 91 -4.28 7.08 2.83
C THR A 91 -5.24 6.24 3.70
N VAL A 92 -6.01 6.89 4.57
CA VAL A 92 -6.92 6.20 5.50
C VAL A 92 -8.13 5.60 4.77
N VAL A 93 -8.72 6.31 3.79
CA VAL A 93 -9.80 5.80 2.94
C VAL A 93 -9.34 4.56 2.17
N THR A 94 -8.14 4.62 1.57
CA THR A 94 -7.55 3.47 0.87
C THR A 94 -7.29 2.31 1.82
N ALA A 95 -6.80 2.60 3.03
CA ALA A 95 -6.61 1.58 4.05
C ALA A 95 -7.92 0.91 4.47
N PHE A 96 -8.98 1.67 4.74
CA PHE A 96 -10.26 1.07 5.11
C PHE A 96 -10.89 0.30 3.96
N ALA A 97 -10.79 0.79 2.72
CA ALA A 97 -11.21 0.03 1.55
C ALA A 97 -10.47 -1.31 1.45
N LEU A 98 -9.14 -1.33 1.63
CA LEU A 98 -8.36 -2.57 1.68
C LEU A 98 -8.85 -3.53 2.78
N HIS A 99 -9.06 -3.04 4.00
CA HIS A 99 -9.52 -3.89 5.10
C HIS A 99 -10.96 -4.40 4.89
N LEU A 100 -11.82 -3.61 4.25
CA LEU A 100 -13.18 -4.01 3.88
C LEU A 100 -13.20 -5.08 2.79
N ILE A 101 -12.39 -4.92 1.75
CA ILE A 101 -12.21 -5.93 0.69
C ILE A 101 -11.62 -7.21 1.29
N GLY A 102 -10.74 -7.04 2.29
CA GLY A 102 -10.07 -8.12 2.97
C GLY A 102 -8.86 -8.63 2.19
N PHE A 103 -7.83 -9.02 2.94
CA PHE A 103 -6.65 -9.67 2.40
C PHE A 103 -6.09 -10.68 3.40
N ASP A 104 -5.35 -11.65 2.86
CA ASP A 104 -4.66 -12.69 3.62
C ASP A 104 -3.17 -12.35 3.71
N PRO A 105 -2.68 -11.83 4.86
CA PRO A 105 -1.28 -11.52 5.06
C PRO A 105 -0.41 -12.77 5.28
N THR A 106 -0.98 -13.98 5.25
CA THR A 106 -0.24 -15.21 5.55
C THR A 106 0.93 -15.40 4.59
N PHE A 107 2.12 -15.60 5.17
CA PHE A 107 3.30 -16.03 4.44
C PHE A 107 3.10 -17.41 3.80
N ARG A 108 3.51 -17.55 2.53
CA ARG A 108 3.51 -18.82 1.79
C ARG A 108 4.86 -19.08 1.12
N GLU A 109 5.19 -20.35 0.90
CA GLU A 109 6.35 -20.73 0.10
C GLU A 109 6.25 -20.11 -1.31
N GLY A 110 7.36 -19.55 -1.80
CA GLY A 110 7.41 -18.77 -3.04
C GLY A 110 7.23 -17.25 -2.89
N ASP A 111 6.76 -16.74 -1.74
CA ASP A 111 6.60 -15.29 -1.55
C ASP A 111 7.96 -14.54 -1.58
N PHE A 112 9.08 -15.24 -1.40
CA PHE A 112 10.46 -14.70 -1.50
C PHE A 112 11.14 -14.91 -2.87
N ASP A 113 10.40 -15.40 -3.88
CA ASP A 113 10.96 -15.67 -5.21
C ASP A 113 11.67 -14.45 -5.79
N ARG A 114 12.86 -14.69 -6.34
CA ARG A 114 13.74 -13.61 -6.82
C ARG A 114 13.21 -12.94 -8.09
N ALA A 115 12.59 -13.72 -8.98
CA ALA A 115 12.12 -13.21 -10.28
C ALA A 115 11.13 -12.05 -10.15
N PRO A 116 10.00 -12.15 -9.41
CA PRO A 116 9.06 -11.04 -9.27
C PRO A 116 9.67 -9.83 -8.54
N ARG A 117 10.56 -10.09 -7.58
CA ARG A 117 11.27 -9.02 -6.85
C ARG A 117 12.21 -8.24 -7.76
N ILE A 118 13.06 -8.93 -8.51
CA ILE A 118 14.00 -8.32 -9.46
C ILE A 118 13.23 -7.57 -10.55
N ALA A 119 12.16 -8.15 -11.09
CA ALA A 119 11.33 -7.50 -12.11
C ALA A 119 10.72 -6.19 -11.59
N GLY A 120 10.07 -6.22 -10.41
CA GLY A 120 9.47 -5.02 -9.83
C GLY A 120 10.49 -3.96 -9.43
N VAL A 121 11.65 -4.35 -8.90
CA VAL A 121 12.78 -3.44 -8.63
C VAL A 121 13.28 -2.80 -9.92
N ALA A 122 13.51 -3.59 -10.97
CA ALA A 122 13.97 -3.08 -12.26
C ALA A 122 12.98 -2.08 -12.86
N VAL A 123 11.68 -2.38 -12.81
CA VAL A 123 10.61 -1.47 -13.26
C VAL A 123 10.62 -0.18 -12.44
N GLY A 124 10.60 -0.27 -11.10
CA GLY A 124 10.58 0.91 -10.24
C GLY A 124 11.83 1.79 -10.39
N LEU A 125 13.01 1.18 -10.55
CA LEU A 125 14.24 1.93 -10.82
C LEU A 125 14.25 2.57 -12.20
N ALA A 126 13.70 1.91 -13.23
CA ALA A 126 13.61 2.45 -14.58
C ALA A 126 12.64 3.65 -14.66
N MET A 127 11.61 3.71 -13.82
CA MET A 127 10.68 4.85 -13.78
C MET A 127 11.39 6.18 -13.47
N VAL A 128 12.47 6.18 -12.68
CA VAL A 128 13.19 7.42 -12.34
C VAL A 128 13.83 8.09 -13.58
N PRO A 129 14.75 7.46 -14.33
CA PRO A 129 15.32 8.07 -15.52
C PRO A 129 14.28 8.30 -16.62
N ILE A 130 13.24 7.46 -16.73
CA ILE A 130 12.14 7.70 -17.68
C ILE A 130 11.38 8.97 -17.32
N GLY A 131 10.95 9.11 -16.06
CA GLY A 131 10.22 10.28 -15.59
C GLY A 131 11.04 11.56 -15.67
N LEU A 132 12.31 11.53 -15.26
CA LEU A 132 13.21 12.66 -15.41
C LEU A 132 13.49 12.99 -16.89
N GLY A 133 13.63 11.97 -17.75
CA GLY A 133 13.77 12.16 -19.18
C GLY A 133 12.57 12.89 -19.81
N LEU A 134 11.35 12.56 -19.37
CA LEU A 134 10.14 13.27 -19.79
C LEU A 134 10.15 14.73 -19.34
N VAL A 135 10.52 15.01 -18.08
CA VAL A 135 10.63 16.40 -17.56
C VAL A 135 11.64 17.23 -18.37
N LEU A 136 12.73 16.61 -18.84
CA LEU A 136 13.75 17.27 -19.65
C LEU A 136 13.35 17.44 -21.12
N LEU A 137 12.37 16.66 -21.59
CA LEU A 137 11.96 16.66 -22.99
C LEU A 137 11.13 17.90 -23.33
N ASP A 138 10.14 18.22 -22.49
CA ASP A 138 9.26 19.37 -22.69
C ASP A 138 8.61 19.78 -21.35
N PRO A 139 8.39 21.09 -21.09
CA PRO A 139 7.73 21.57 -19.87
C PRO A 139 6.35 20.94 -19.63
N SER A 140 5.59 20.59 -20.68
CA SER A 140 4.27 19.95 -20.56
C SER A 140 4.32 18.59 -19.86
N PHE A 141 5.49 17.95 -19.77
CA PHE A 141 5.67 16.70 -19.06
C PHE A 141 6.14 16.89 -17.61
N LEU A 142 6.24 18.12 -17.09
CA LEU A 142 6.72 18.35 -15.72
C LEU A 142 5.94 17.54 -14.69
N TYR A 143 4.60 17.60 -14.74
CA TYR A 143 3.77 16.84 -13.81
C TYR A 143 3.90 15.34 -14.09
N LEU A 144 3.57 14.86 -15.30
CA LEU A 144 3.58 13.43 -15.59
C LEU A 144 4.94 12.77 -15.34
N GLY A 145 6.02 13.37 -15.85
CA GLY A 145 7.38 12.86 -15.67
C GLY A 145 7.82 12.91 -14.22
N GLY A 146 7.51 14.01 -13.51
CA GLY A 146 7.79 14.13 -12.08
C GLY A 146 7.01 13.12 -11.22
N LEU A 147 5.76 12.80 -11.60
CA LEU A 147 4.94 11.77 -10.97
C LEU A 147 5.57 10.39 -11.18
N ILE A 148 5.93 10.03 -12.40
CA ILE A 148 6.58 8.74 -12.71
C ILE A 148 7.89 8.58 -11.91
N ALA A 149 8.72 9.62 -11.90
CA ALA A 149 9.97 9.60 -11.14
C ALA A 149 9.77 9.52 -9.63
N TRP A 150 8.69 10.11 -9.10
CA TRP A 150 8.31 10.04 -7.69
C TRP A 150 7.77 8.67 -7.27
N VAL A 151 7.01 7.99 -8.13
CA VAL A 151 6.45 6.66 -7.81
C VAL A 151 7.53 5.56 -7.81
N GLY A 152 8.48 5.66 -8.74
CA GLY A 152 9.48 4.62 -9.01
C GLY A 152 10.22 4.07 -7.78
N PRO A 153 10.86 4.91 -6.94
CA PRO A 153 11.64 4.46 -5.79
C PRO A 153 10.82 3.67 -4.76
N VAL A 154 9.57 4.09 -4.52
CA VAL A 154 8.68 3.41 -3.57
C VAL A 154 8.26 2.05 -4.11
N LEU A 155 7.89 1.96 -5.39
CA LEU A 155 7.57 0.67 -6.00
C LEU A 155 8.78 -0.26 -6.02
N ALA A 156 9.97 0.25 -6.33
CA ALA A 156 11.19 -0.56 -6.28
C ALA A 156 11.41 -1.15 -4.89
N LEU A 157 11.25 -0.34 -3.83
CA LEU A 157 11.36 -0.80 -2.45
C LEU A 157 10.30 -1.86 -2.11
N GLN A 158 9.03 -1.59 -2.40
CA GLN A 158 7.92 -2.48 -2.05
C GLN A 158 8.02 -3.85 -2.75
N TRP A 159 8.31 -3.83 -4.06
CA TRP A 159 8.51 -5.06 -4.82
C TRP A 159 9.80 -5.78 -4.43
N GLY A 160 10.84 -5.05 -4.03
CA GLY A 160 12.04 -5.60 -3.44
C GLY A 160 11.79 -6.34 -2.12
N VAL A 161 10.85 -5.87 -1.29
CA VAL A 161 10.49 -6.50 -0.01
C VAL A 161 9.67 -7.78 -0.21
N GLY A 162 8.57 -7.71 -0.97
CA GLY A 162 7.63 -8.83 -1.07
C GLY A 162 6.98 -9.00 -2.44
N GLY A 163 7.74 -8.80 -3.52
CA GLY A 163 7.25 -8.97 -4.89
C GLY A 163 6.57 -10.32 -5.15
N GLY A 164 7.03 -11.41 -4.54
CA GLY A 164 6.37 -12.73 -4.65
C GLY A 164 4.96 -12.76 -4.05
N TYR A 165 4.78 -12.14 -2.88
CA TYR A 165 3.45 -11.96 -2.30
C TYR A 165 2.55 -11.09 -3.20
N LEU A 166 3.06 -9.97 -3.72
CA LEU A 166 2.28 -9.03 -4.53
C LEU A 166 1.77 -9.64 -5.84
N VAL A 167 2.56 -10.47 -6.52
CA VAL A 167 2.14 -11.14 -7.77
C VAL A 167 1.09 -12.23 -7.54
N ARG A 168 0.97 -12.75 -6.32
CA ARG A 168 -0.03 -13.76 -5.95
C ARG A 168 -1.41 -13.16 -5.72
N THR A 169 -1.49 -11.89 -5.32
CA THR A 169 -2.77 -11.24 -4.96
C THR A 169 -3.12 -10.00 -5.80
N PRO A 170 -2.94 -10.00 -7.14
CA PRO A 170 -3.10 -8.80 -7.97
C PRO A 170 -4.49 -8.22 -7.95
N LYS A 171 -5.51 -9.08 -8.01
CA LYS A 171 -6.91 -8.66 -8.02
C LYS A 171 -7.29 -7.87 -6.77
N MET A 172 -6.76 -8.30 -5.61
CA MET A 172 -7.07 -7.65 -4.33
C MET A 172 -6.45 -6.26 -4.26
N TRP A 173 -5.14 -6.12 -4.54
CA TRP A 173 -4.52 -4.81 -4.41
C TRP A 173 -4.96 -3.85 -5.52
N LEU A 174 -5.23 -4.35 -6.73
CA LEU A 174 -5.82 -3.54 -7.80
C LEU A 174 -7.22 -3.02 -7.41
N ALA A 175 -8.08 -3.87 -6.84
CA ALA A 175 -9.41 -3.44 -6.40
C ALA A 175 -9.32 -2.43 -5.25
N ALA A 176 -8.47 -2.69 -4.26
CA ALA A 176 -8.25 -1.80 -3.12
C ALA A 176 -7.62 -0.45 -3.50
N THR A 177 -6.90 -0.38 -4.63
CA THR A 177 -6.38 0.86 -5.20
C THR A 177 -7.42 1.58 -6.04
N LEU A 178 -8.02 0.90 -7.01
CA LEU A 178 -8.84 1.54 -8.05
C LEU A 178 -10.22 1.97 -7.54
N LEU A 179 -10.80 1.28 -6.55
CA LEU A 179 -12.09 1.67 -5.98
C LEU A 179 -12.02 3.04 -5.27
N PRO A 180 -11.10 3.28 -4.31
CA PRO A 180 -10.87 4.61 -3.76
C PRO A 180 -10.44 5.63 -4.82
N ALA A 181 -9.53 5.26 -5.72
CA ALA A 181 -9.05 6.18 -6.75
C ALA A 181 -10.20 6.67 -7.64
N ALA A 182 -11.11 5.79 -8.07
CA ALA A 182 -12.28 6.17 -8.86
C ALA A 182 -13.19 7.17 -8.13
N TYR A 183 -13.39 7.00 -6.82
CA TYR A 183 -14.13 7.97 -6.03
C TYR A 183 -13.44 9.34 -6.03
N PHE A 184 -12.13 9.36 -5.78
CA PHE A 184 -11.39 10.60 -5.76
C PHE A 184 -11.23 11.25 -7.14
N TRP A 185 -11.16 10.48 -8.23
CA TRP A 185 -11.20 11.01 -9.60
C TRP A 185 -12.48 11.80 -9.85
N ILE A 186 -13.63 11.27 -9.40
CA ILE A 186 -14.91 11.97 -9.53
C ILE A 186 -14.90 13.25 -8.70
N ALA A 187 -14.45 13.17 -7.43
CA ALA A 187 -14.41 14.32 -6.54
C ALA A 187 -13.46 15.42 -7.08
N ASP A 188 -12.27 15.03 -7.55
CA ASP A 188 -11.26 15.94 -8.08
C ASP A 188 -11.73 16.62 -9.38
N ARG A 189 -12.33 15.86 -10.30
CA ARG A 189 -12.96 16.42 -11.49
C ARG A 189 -14.02 17.47 -11.14
N ILE A 190 -14.86 17.20 -10.13
CA ILE A 190 -15.86 18.16 -9.66
C ILE A 190 -15.19 19.42 -9.12
N ALA A 191 -14.15 19.27 -8.28
CA ALA A 191 -13.44 20.40 -7.71
C ALA A 191 -12.77 21.30 -8.75
N ILE A 192 -12.13 20.69 -9.78
CA ILE A 192 -11.59 21.39 -10.95
C ILE A 192 -12.71 22.11 -11.71
N GLY A 193 -13.83 21.43 -11.98
CA GLY A 193 -14.99 22.01 -12.65
C GLY A 193 -15.65 23.17 -11.90
N MET A 194 -15.49 23.21 -10.57
CA MET A 194 -15.93 24.32 -9.70
C MET A 194 -14.89 25.43 -9.56
N GLY A 195 -13.69 25.23 -10.12
CA GLY A 195 -12.56 26.16 -10.02
C GLY A 195 -11.90 26.19 -8.65
N THR A 196 -12.08 25.17 -7.80
CA THR A 196 -11.47 25.13 -6.45
C THR A 196 -9.94 25.11 -6.55
N TRP A 197 -9.44 24.30 -7.48
CA TRP A 197 -8.08 24.28 -7.97
C TRP A 197 -8.07 24.07 -9.49
N TYR A 198 -6.93 24.36 -10.10
CA TYR A 198 -6.71 24.22 -11.53
C TYR A 198 -5.29 23.76 -11.79
N LEU A 199 -5.11 23.03 -12.89
CA LEU A 199 -3.79 22.60 -13.36
C LEU A 199 -3.28 23.55 -14.44
N SER A 200 -1.97 23.68 -14.55
CA SER A 200 -1.33 24.47 -15.60
C SER A 200 -1.45 23.75 -16.96
N PRO A 201 -1.95 24.41 -18.01
CA PRO A 201 -1.99 23.84 -19.36
C PRO A 201 -0.58 23.68 -19.96
N ASP A 202 0.41 24.44 -19.47
CA ASP A 202 1.77 24.43 -20.01
C ASP A 202 2.67 23.38 -19.33
N LEU A 203 2.25 22.88 -18.17
CA LEU A 203 3.03 21.94 -17.34
C LEU A 203 2.36 20.56 -17.19
N THR A 204 1.29 20.35 -17.96
CA THR A 204 0.56 19.09 -18.07
C THR A 204 0.44 18.69 -19.54
N THR A 205 0.22 17.40 -19.78
CA THR A 205 0.18 16.81 -21.12
C THR A 205 -1.02 17.23 -21.96
N GLY A 206 -2.03 17.86 -21.33
CA GLY A 206 -3.31 18.18 -21.96
C GLY A 206 -4.20 16.96 -22.24
N VAL A 207 -3.75 15.74 -21.90
CA VAL A 207 -4.53 14.52 -22.08
C VAL A 207 -5.56 14.41 -20.94
N THR A 208 -6.84 14.38 -21.32
CA THR A 208 -7.93 14.21 -20.36
C THR A 208 -8.73 12.95 -20.66
N VAL A 209 -9.12 12.23 -19.61
CA VAL A 209 -9.97 11.06 -19.68
C VAL A 209 -11.22 11.35 -18.86
N LEU A 210 -12.38 11.29 -19.52
CA LEU A 210 -13.66 11.70 -18.92
C LEU A 210 -13.61 13.12 -18.31
N GLY A 211 -12.82 14.03 -18.90
CA GLY A 211 -12.68 15.41 -18.43
C GLY A 211 -11.79 15.60 -17.19
N LEU A 212 -11.05 14.58 -16.78
CA LEU A 212 -10.02 14.69 -15.74
C LEU A 212 -8.63 14.51 -16.37
N PRO A 213 -7.62 15.34 -16.04
CA PRO A 213 -6.24 15.15 -16.50
C PRO A 213 -5.70 13.77 -16.14
N ILE A 214 -4.93 13.17 -17.05
CA ILE A 214 -4.37 11.83 -16.84
C ILE A 214 -3.39 11.81 -15.66
N GLU A 215 -2.70 12.91 -15.39
CA GLU A 215 -1.77 13.08 -14.29
C GLU A 215 -2.46 12.96 -12.93
N GLU A 216 -3.63 13.59 -12.77
CA GLU A 216 -4.46 13.43 -11.57
C GLU A 216 -4.89 11.98 -11.42
N MET A 217 -5.39 11.36 -12.50
CA MET A 217 -5.82 9.96 -12.45
C MET A 217 -4.71 9.03 -11.96
N LEU A 218 -3.52 9.20 -12.54
CA LEU A 218 -2.33 8.44 -12.19
C LEU A 218 -1.82 8.78 -10.78
N PHE A 219 -1.93 10.03 -10.32
CA PHE A 219 -1.55 10.42 -8.96
C PHE A 219 -2.38 9.67 -7.92
N PHE A 220 -3.70 9.70 -8.05
CA PHE A 220 -4.62 9.00 -7.16
C PHE A 220 -4.40 7.49 -7.16
N ALA A 221 -4.25 6.88 -8.34
CA ALA A 221 -3.98 5.45 -8.47
C ALA A 221 -2.61 5.08 -7.89
N SER A 222 -1.58 5.90 -8.11
CA SER A 222 -0.22 5.63 -7.65
C SER A 222 -0.09 5.78 -6.14
N ALA A 223 -0.64 6.83 -5.56
CA ALA A 223 -0.72 6.98 -4.10
C ALA A 223 -1.52 5.82 -3.47
N GLY A 224 -2.61 5.40 -4.13
CA GLY A 224 -3.39 4.23 -3.73
C GLY A 224 -2.59 2.92 -3.76
N VAL A 225 -1.88 2.63 -4.86
CA VAL A 225 -1.11 1.38 -4.98
C VAL A 225 0.04 1.33 -3.99
N MET A 226 0.75 2.45 -3.79
CA MET A 226 1.81 2.53 -2.78
C MET A 226 1.25 2.34 -1.37
N THR A 227 0.08 2.89 -1.07
CA THR A 227 -0.59 2.68 0.23
C THR A 227 -0.97 1.22 0.43
N VAL A 228 -1.66 0.62 -0.55
CA VAL A 228 -2.11 -0.77 -0.45
C VAL A 228 -0.93 -1.72 -0.32
N ASN A 229 0.06 -1.62 -1.20
CA ASN A 229 1.28 -2.44 -1.15
C ASN A 229 1.98 -2.28 0.20
N GLY A 230 2.08 -1.06 0.72
CA GLY A 230 2.68 -0.80 2.03
C GLY A 230 1.97 -1.54 3.17
N LEU A 231 0.63 -1.49 3.22
CA LEU A 231 -0.16 -2.14 4.28
C LEU A 231 -0.07 -3.66 4.21
N VAL A 232 -0.25 -4.23 3.02
CA VAL A 232 -0.26 -5.68 2.87
C VAL A 232 1.11 -6.27 3.15
N LEU A 233 2.19 -5.60 2.71
CA LEU A 233 3.55 -6.02 3.00
C LEU A 233 3.90 -5.86 4.48
N PHE A 234 3.41 -4.80 5.14
CA PHE A 234 3.62 -4.61 6.58
C PHE A 234 3.01 -5.77 7.38
N GLU A 235 1.73 -6.10 7.17
CA GLU A 235 1.10 -7.21 7.88
C GLU A 235 1.70 -8.57 7.51
N TRP A 236 2.09 -8.77 6.24
CA TRP A 236 2.77 -9.97 5.78
C TRP A 236 4.14 -10.18 6.45
N VAL A 237 4.97 -9.12 6.57
CA VAL A 237 6.25 -9.18 7.29
C VAL A 237 6.04 -9.51 8.77
N LEU A 238 4.99 -8.97 9.40
CA LEU A 238 4.67 -9.30 10.80
C LEU A 238 4.26 -10.77 10.98
N ASP A 239 3.45 -11.33 10.08
CA ASP A 239 3.09 -12.75 10.11
C ASP A 239 4.33 -13.65 9.92
N TRP A 240 5.20 -13.32 8.96
CA TRP A 240 6.47 -14.04 8.76
C TRP A 240 7.35 -14.04 10.02
N ASN A 241 7.50 -12.87 10.66
CA ASN A 241 8.28 -12.72 11.89
C ASN A 241 7.70 -13.55 13.05
N ASP A 242 6.37 -13.55 13.24
CA ASP A 242 5.74 -14.33 14.31
C ASP A 242 5.99 -15.84 14.12
N ARG A 243 5.84 -16.35 12.89
CA ARG A 243 6.03 -17.77 12.58
C ARG A 243 7.47 -18.20 12.80
N ARG A 244 8.42 -17.38 12.34
CA ARG A 244 9.85 -17.61 12.55
C ARG A 244 10.20 -17.58 14.04
N GLY A 245 9.60 -16.67 14.82
CA GLY A 245 9.77 -16.61 16.27
C GLY A 245 9.27 -17.85 17.00
N ARG A 246 8.09 -18.39 16.61
CA ARG A 246 7.55 -19.63 17.18
C ARG A 246 8.45 -20.84 16.89
N ALA A 247 8.93 -20.98 15.66
CA ALA A 247 9.81 -22.09 15.28
C ALA A 247 11.16 -22.12 16.05
N VAL A 248 11.63 -20.98 16.53
CA VAL A 248 12.86 -20.88 17.35
C VAL A 248 12.58 -21.10 18.84
N GLY A 249 11.34 -20.88 19.30
CA GLY A 249 10.94 -20.96 20.70
C GLY A 249 10.40 -22.30 21.17
N GLU A 250 10.07 -23.23 20.27
CA GLU A 250 9.70 -24.60 20.62
C GLU A 250 10.95 -25.43 20.92
N PRO A 251 11.15 -25.95 22.15
CA PRO A 251 12.21 -26.92 22.41
C PRO A 251 11.95 -28.15 21.54
N SER A 252 12.97 -28.65 20.85
CA SER A 252 12.89 -29.98 20.22
C SER A 252 12.35 -30.96 21.24
N PRO A 253 11.32 -31.78 20.91
CA PRO A 253 10.91 -32.85 21.81
C PRO A 253 12.16 -33.65 22.16
N PRO A 254 12.35 -34.06 23.43
CA PRO A 254 13.50 -34.86 23.81
C PRO A 254 13.53 -36.05 22.85
N GLY A 255 14.59 -36.13 22.05
CA GLY A 255 14.75 -37.21 21.10
C GLY A 255 14.56 -38.51 21.85
N ASP A 256 13.72 -39.39 21.30
CA ASP A 256 13.60 -40.78 21.73
C ASP A 256 15.02 -41.35 21.79
N GLY A 257 15.62 -41.31 22.98
CA GLY A 257 16.82 -42.04 23.30
C GLY A 257 16.48 -43.49 23.01
N GLU A 258 17.17 -44.03 22.03
CA GLU A 258 17.44 -45.45 21.81
C GLU A 258 16.52 -46.35 22.63
N ARG A 259 15.38 -46.73 22.04
CA ARG A 259 14.60 -47.84 22.57
C ARG A 259 15.52 -49.04 22.55
N ASP A 260 15.92 -49.46 23.73
CA ASP A 260 16.60 -50.73 23.98
C ASP A 260 15.71 -51.81 23.36
N VAL A 261 16.09 -52.31 22.19
CA VAL A 261 15.43 -53.42 21.53
C VAL A 261 15.88 -54.67 22.28
N PRO A 262 15.00 -55.39 23.00
CA PRO A 262 15.39 -56.62 23.64
C PRO A 262 15.86 -57.60 22.55
N GLY A 263 17.10 -58.09 22.68
CA GLY A 263 17.62 -59.15 21.81
C GLY A 263 16.75 -60.41 21.89
N PRO A 264 16.79 -61.28 20.87
CA PRO A 264 15.96 -62.49 20.82
C PRO A 264 16.26 -63.41 22.02
N GLU A 265 15.20 -63.94 22.64
CA GLU A 265 15.30 -64.89 23.76
C GLU A 265 16.06 -66.16 23.34
N PRO A 266 16.92 -66.73 24.20
CA PRO A 266 17.55 -68.01 23.94
C PRO A 266 16.51 -69.14 23.93
N PRO A 267 16.74 -70.23 23.15
CA PRO A 267 15.82 -71.35 23.10
C PRO A 267 15.75 -72.05 24.47
N ALA A 268 14.51 -72.39 24.88
CA ALA A 268 14.23 -73.13 26.10
C ALA A 268 14.82 -74.55 26.04
N ASP A 269 15.43 -74.97 27.16
CA ASP A 269 15.88 -76.36 27.36
C ASP A 269 14.68 -77.33 27.36
N PRO A 270 14.84 -78.56 26.86
CA PRO A 270 13.76 -79.54 26.84
C PRO A 270 13.46 -80.04 28.26
N ASP A 271 12.17 -80.03 28.61
CA ASP A 271 11.60 -80.54 29.85
C ASP A 271 11.79 -82.07 29.97
N PRO A 272 12.48 -82.59 31.00
CA PRO A 272 12.78 -84.00 31.12
C PRO A 272 11.77 -84.72 31.99
N ASP A 273 10.48 -84.75 31.66
CA ASP A 273 9.50 -85.60 32.37
C ASP A 273 8.22 -85.87 31.55
N VAL A 274 8.38 -86.48 30.38
CA VAL A 274 7.29 -87.22 29.72
C VAL A 274 7.71 -88.68 29.61
N VAL A 275 7.34 -89.45 30.62
CA VAL A 275 7.28 -90.92 30.55
C VAL A 275 5.89 -91.26 30.02
N ASP A 276 5.86 -91.88 28.84
CA ASP A 276 4.69 -92.51 28.25
C ASP A 276 4.11 -93.57 29.22
N ASP A 277 2.82 -93.45 29.54
CA ASP A 277 1.82 -94.54 29.58
C ASP A 277 0.42 -94.00 29.97
#